data_AF-A0A8X6YTJ5-F1
#
_entry.id   AF-A0A8X6YTJ5-F1
#
_cell.length_a   1.000
_cell.length_b   1.000
_cell.length_c   1.000
_cell.angle_alpha   90.00
_cell.angle_beta   90.00
_cell.angle_gamma   90.00
#
_symmetry.space_group_name_H-M   'P 1'
#
loop_
_entity.id
_entity.type
_entity.pdbx_description
1 polymer ?
#
loop_
_entity_poly.entity_id
_entity_poly.type
_entity_poly.pdbx_seq_one_letter_code
_entity_poly.pdbx_strand_id
1 'polypeptide(L)'
;MSSMKKNKHETLFRILIFLEPLRIFKSPFNSPLSYESIYMTTMGGYFATEKLASSTQEIESQVRDLTSEILTAHDIASKPATHSELPFVQGELKHLFKERNRARKLWQFTRHPQHKTELNRLQNAIKRKVGLYRQKVWEDHLTSLDAEDGSLWGTAKAFRKKATPISALNGPNGTALSDTNKTDVIGNSLESQFKLNDIQTQRRNHHKYC
;
A
#
# COMPACT_ATOMS: atom_id res chain seq x y z
N MET A 1 39.19 18.30 7.32
CA MET A 1 38.26 17.53 6.46
C MET A 1 37.86 16.26 7.20
N SER A 2 36.77 16.30 7.97
CA SER A 2 36.33 15.16 8.79
C SER A 2 35.24 14.39 8.06
N SER A 3 35.57 13.18 7.60
CA SER A 3 34.66 12.29 6.88
C SER A 3 33.74 11.57 7.87
N MET A 4 32.48 12.00 7.97
CA MET A 4 31.47 11.30 8.77
C MET A 4 31.11 9.97 8.11
N LYS A 5 31.60 8.86 8.68
CA LYS A 5 31.16 7.50 8.34
C LYS A 5 29.66 7.38 8.64
N LYS A 6 28.85 7.31 7.58
CA LYS A 6 27.40 7.07 7.66
C LYS A 6 27.16 5.69 8.26
N ASN A 7 26.66 5.66 9.48
CA ASN A 7 26.40 4.45 10.22
C ASN A 7 25.16 3.76 9.63
N LYS A 8 25.29 2.52 9.13
CA LYS A 8 24.22 1.79 8.42
C LYS A 8 22.94 1.66 9.26
N HIS A 9 23.08 1.61 10.59
CA HIS A 9 21.95 1.59 11.53
C HIS A 9 21.19 2.92 11.61
N GLU A 10 21.84 4.07 11.41
CA GLU A 10 21.16 5.37 11.39
C GLU A 10 20.34 5.55 10.10
N THR A 11 20.84 5.02 8.97
CA THR A 11 20.09 4.95 7.71
C THR A 11 18.88 4.02 7.84
N LEU A 12 19.01 2.88 8.52
CA LEU A 12 17.91 1.96 8.77
C LEU A 12 16.88 2.52 9.77
N PHE A 13 17.31 3.25 10.81
CA PHE A 13 16.39 3.98 11.71
C PHE A 13 15.63 5.11 10.99
N ARG A 14 16.25 5.77 10.00
CA ARG A 14 15.58 6.72 9.10
C ARG A 14 14.65 6.05 8.08
N ILE A 15 14.79 4.76 7.81
CA ILE A 15 13.89 4.00 6.94
C ILE A 15 12.71 3.43 7.76
N LEU A 16 12.97 2.96 8.99
CA LEU A 16 11.96 2.35 9.88
C LEU A 16 11.01 3.36 10.54
N ILE A 17 11.46 4.57 10.89
CA ILE A 17 10.57 5.61 11.48
C ILE A 17 9.86 6.46 10.40
N PHE A 18 10.29 6.38 9.13
CA PHE A 18 9.92 7.34 8.09
C PHE A 18 9.14 6.75 6.90
N LEU A 19 8.93 5.43 6.85
CA LEU A 19 8.13 4.73 5.82
C LEU A 19 6.75 4.21 6.28
N GLU A 20 6.26 4.63 7.44
CA GLU A 20 4.88 4.36 7.85
C GLU A 20 4.05 5.65 7.98
N PRO A 21 3.69 6.26 6.84
CA PRO A 21 2.32 6.75 6.74
C PRO A 21 1.57 6.27 5.49
N LEU A 22 2.09 5.30 4.72
CA LEU A 22 1.41 4.80 3.51
C LEU A 22 1.50 3.27 3.35
N ARG A 23 1.43 2.50 4.45
CA ARG A 23 0.92 1.13 4.37
C ARG A 23 -0.53 1.14 4.86
N ILE A 24 -1.36 0.39 4.15
CA ILE A 24 -2.83 0.34 4.20
C ILE A 24 -3.50 1.39 3.29
N PHE A 25 -3.33 1.18 1.97
CA PHE A 25 -4.46 1.31 1.06
C PHE A 25 -4.61 0.01 0.27
N LYS A 26 -5.15 -1.02 0.93
CA LYS A 26 -5.94 -2.02 0.22
C LYS A 26 -7.37 -1.58 0.43
N SER A 27 -7.95 -0.91 -0.57
CA SER A 27 -9.40 -0.76 -0.65
C SER A 27 -10.00 -2.17 -0.57
N PRO A 28 -11.01 -2.45 0.28
CA PRO A 28 -11.76 -3.70 0.19
C PRO A 28 -12.48 -3.81 -1.18
N PHE A 29 -12.61 -2.69 -1.89
CA PHE A 29 -13.04 -2.62 -3.28
C PHE A 29 -11.82 -2.47 -4.18
N ASN A 30 -11.03 -3.54 -4.31
CA ASN A 30 -10.57 -3.89 -5.65
C ASN A 30 -11.64 -4.87 -6.14
N SER A 31 -12.66 -4.38 -6.85
CA SER A 31 -13.22 -5.25 -7.88
C SER A 31 -12.02 -5.58 -8.77
N PRO A 32 -11.64 -6.85 -8.93
CA PRO A 32 -10.78 -7.17 -10.05
C PRO A 32 -11.53 -6.62 -11.25
N LEU A 33 -10.90 -5.70 -12.01
CA LEU A 33 -11.30 -5.48 -13.38
C LEU A 33 -11.48 -6.89 -13.93
N SER A 34 -12.74 -7.26 -14.19
CA SER A 34 -13.07 -8.64 -14.49
C SER A 34 -12.27 -8.97 -15.73
N TYR A 35 -11.21 -9.76 -15.54
CA TYR A 35 -10.42 -10.27 -16.64
C TYR A 35 -11.37 -10.97 -17.62
N GLU A 36 -12.43 -11.58 -17.11
CA GLU A 36 -13.57 -12.07 -17.88
C GLU A 36 -14.29 -11.01 -18.73
N SER A 37 -14.59 -9.80 -18.22
CA SER A 37 -15.22 -8.77 -19.05
C SER A 37 -14.28 -8.25 -20.13
N ILE A 38 -12.99 -8.09 -19.80
CA ILE A 38 -11.97 -7.68 -20.76
C ILE A 38 -11.81 -8.77 -21.82
N TYR A 39 -11.73 -10.05 -21.43
CA TYR A 39 -11.59 -11.18 -22.35
C TYR A 39 -12.85 -11.44 -23.18
N MET A 40 -14.05 -11.24 -22.64
CA MET A 40 -15.29 -11.39 -23.42
C MET A 40 -15.49 -10.22 -24.39
N THR A 41 -15.05 -9.00 -24.03
CA THR A 41 -15.08 -7.83 -24.92
C THR A 41 -13.98 -7.88 -25.98
N THR A 42 -12.75 -8.30 -25.63
CA THR A 42 -11.66 -8.38 -26.60
C THR A 42 -11.71 -9.66 -27.40
N MET A 43 -11.83 -10.84 -26.78
CA MET A 43 -11.79 -12.14 -27.47
C MET A 43 -13.09 -12.53 -28.18
N GLY A 44 -14.22 -11.90 -27.85
CA GLY A 44 -15.53 -12.18 -28.48
C GLY A 44 -15.64 -11.73 -29.94
N GLY A 45 -14.74 -10.88 -30.42
CA GLY A 45 -14.70 -10.38 -31.81
C GLY A 45 -13.74 -11.12 -32.74
N TYR A 46 -12.80 -11.92 -32.22
CA TYR A 46 -11.64 -12.38 -33.01
C TYR A 46 -11.88 -13.51 -34.02
N PHE A 47 -13.12 -13.99 -34.20
CA PHE A 47 -13.43 -14.93 -35.29
C PHE A 47 -14.79 -14.66 -35.95
N ALA A 48 -15.13 -13.40 -36.21
CA ALA A 48 -16.13 -13.10 -37.23
C ALA A 48 -15.44 -13.09 -38.61
N THR A 49 -15.35 -14.28 -39.20
CA THR A 49 -15.08 -14.59 -40.63
C THR A 49 -14.23 -13.59 -41.41
N GLU A 50 -13.05 -14.01 -41.86
CA GLU A 50 -12.29 -13.35 -42.94
C GLU A 50 -13.15 -13.25 -44.21
N LYS A 51 -13.99 -12.21 -44.29
CA LYS A 51 -14.73 -11.90 -45.50
C LYS A 51 -13.77 -11.15 -46.40
N LEU A 52 -13.19 -11.89 -47.35
CA LEU A 52 -12.31 -11.35 -48.38
C LEU A 52 -13.06 -10.25 -49.14
N ALA A 53 -12.73 -8.99 -48.85
CA ALA A 53 -13.40 -7.83 -49.43
C ALA A 53 -13.17 -7.82 -50.94
N SER A 54 -14.26 -7.81 -51.71
CA SER A 54 -14.20 -7.95 -53.17
C SER A 54 -14.35 -6.61 -53.90
N SER A 55 -14.63 -5.53 -53.15
CA SER A 55 -14.83 -4.16 -53.65
C SER A 55 -13.98 -3.17 -52.87
N THR A 56 -13.48 -2.13 -53.54
CA THR A 56 -12.69 -1.05 -52.92
C THR A 56 -13.45 -0.34 -51.80
N GLN A 57 -14.77 -0.20 -51.91
CA GLN A 57 -15.61 0.38 -50.86
C GLN A 57 -15.68 -0.51 -49.60
N GLU A 58 -15.65 -1.83 -49.77
CA GLU A 58 -15.69 -2.80 -48.67
C GLU A 58 -14.35 -2.82 -47.91
N ILE A 59 -13.24 -2.64 -48.64
CA ILE A 59 -11.90 -2.43 -48.06
C ILE A 59 -11.88 -1.15 -47.23
N GLU A 60 -12.37 -0.03 -47.76
CA GLU A 60 -12.40 1.23 -47.03
C GLU A 60 -13.28 1.17 -45.78
N SER A 61 -14.41 0.44 -45.81
CA SER A 61 -15.19 0.21 -44.59
C SER A 61 -14.42 -0.61 -43.55
N GLN A 62 -13.77 -1.70 -43.96
CA GLN A 62 -12.99 -2.54 -43.03
C GLN A 62 -11.82 -1.79 -42.41
N VAL A 63 -11.14 -0.93 -43.17
CA VAL A 63 -10.06 -0.07 -42.65
C VAL A 63 -10.61 0.94 -41.64
N ARG A 64 -11.78 1.54 -41.88
CA ARG A 64 -12.43 2.44 -40.91
C ARG A 64 -12.82 1.71 -39.62
N ASP A 65 -13.37 0.52 -39.73
CA ASP A 65 -13.81 -0.28 -38.59
C ASP A 65 -12.61 -0.68 -37.73
N LEU A 66 -11.55 -1.21 -38.35
CA LEU A 66 -10.29 -1.54 -37.68
C LEU A 66 -9.66 -0.31 -37.00
N THR A 67 -9.67 0.84 -37.68
CA THR A 67 -9.15 2.09 -37.12
C THR A 67 -9.95 2.51 -35.90
N SER A 68 -11.28 2.43 -35.96
CA SER A 68 -12.15 2.75 -34.84
C SER A 68 -11.91 1.81 -33.65
N GLU A 69 -11.72 0.52 -33.91
CA GLU A 69 -11.50 -0.49 -32.88
C GLU A 69 -10.14 -0.28 -32.19
N ILE A 70 -9.08 -0.02 -32.96
CA ILE A 70 -7.75 0.33 -32.42
C ILE A 70 -7.83 1.60 -31.55
N LEU A 71 -8.53 2.64 -32.00
CA LEU A 71 -8.69 3.88 -31.23
C LEU A 71 -9.48 3.64 -29.94
N THR A 72 -10.56 2.85 -29.99
CA THR A 72 -11.35 2.52 -28.79
C THR A 72 -10.54 1.69 -27.79
N ALA A 73 -9.77 0.70 -28.26
CA ALA A 73 -8.89 -0.11 -27.43
C ALA A 73 -7.78 0.74 -26.81
N HIS A 74 -7.19 1.65 -27.60
CA HIS A 74 -6.21 2.62 -27.12
C HIS A 74 -6.80 3.51 -26.02
N ASP A 75 -8.02 4.03 -26.18
CA ASP A 75 -8.67 4.88 -25.18
C ASP A 75 -9.03 4.11 -23.90
N ILE A 76 -9.41 2.84 -24.01
CA ILE A 76 -9.68 1.98 -22.84
C ILE A 76 -8.38 1.68 -22.09
N ALA A 77 -7.29 1.35 -22.80
CA ALA A 77 -6.00 1.03 -22.21
C ALA A 77 -5.25 2.27 -21.68
N SER A 78 -5.44 3.43 -22.31
CA SER A 78 -4.82 4.71 -21.93
C SER A 78 -5.50 5.40 -20.77
N LYS A 79 -6.66 4.89 -20.30
CA LYS A 79 -7.20 5.33 -19.01
C LYS A 79 -6.14 5.05 -17.95
N PRO A 80 -5.55 6.09 -17.31
CA PRO A 80 -4.60 5.85 -16.25
C PRO A 80 -5.30 4.96 -15.24
N ALA A 81 -4.58 3.96 -14.73
CA ALA A 81 -5.07 3.17 -13.61
C ALA A 81 -5.62 4.17 -12.61
N THR A 82 -6.94 4.16 -12.41
CA THR A 82 -7.56 4.90 -11.33
C THR A 82 -7.02 4.24 -10.08
N HIS A 83 -5.83 4.67 -9.64
CA HIS A 83 -5.56 4.75 -8.23
C HIS A 83 -6.82 5.39 -7.71
N SER A 84 -7.60 4.61 -6.96
CA SER A 84 -8.90 5.01 -6.43
C SER A 84 -8.68 6.31 -5.67
N GLU A 85 -8.71 7.44 -6.38
CA GLU A 85 -8.75 8.75 -5.81
C GLU A 85 -10.13 8.74 -5.21
N LEU A 86 -10.19 8.39 -3.92
CA LEU A 86 -11.37 8.61 -3.12
C LEU A 86 -11.86 10.02 -3.52
N PRO A 87 -13.12 10.18 -3.95
CA PRO A 87 -13.65 11.49 -4.36
C PRO A 87 -13.36 12.60 -3.31
N PHE A 88 -13.15 12.19 -2.06
CA PHE A 88 -12.75 12.98 -0.90
C PHE A 88 -11.34 13.59 -0.89
N VAL A 89 -10.42 13.20 -1.79
CA VAL A 89 -9.09 13.85 -1.87
C VAL A 89 -9.22 15.26 -2.47
N GLN A 90 -10.42 15.72 -2.84
CA GLN A 90 -10.60 17.03 -3.45
C GLN A 90 -10.60 18.19 -2.43
N GLY A 91 -9.71 19.15 -2.69
CA GLY A 91 -9.59 20.44 -2.00
C GLY A 91 -8.82 20.39 -0.68
N GLU A 92 -9.56 20.28 0.42
CA GLU A 92 -9.07 20.65 1.76
C GLU A 92 -7.98 19.70 2.28
N LEU A 93 -8.10 18.40 2.00
CA LEU A 93 -7.11 17.41 2.41
C LEU A 93 -5.81 17.53 1.58
N LYS A 94 -5.93 17.85 0.27
CA LYS A 94 -4.77 18.17 -0.59
C LYS A 94 -4.01 19.37 -0.04
N HIS A 95 -4.72 20.41 0.40
CA HIS A 95 -4.10 21.56 1.05
C HIS A 95 -3.37 21.17 2.35
N LEU A 96 -4.01 20.42 3.25
CA LEU A 96 -3.38 19.94 4.49
C LEU A 96 -2.13 19.08 4.23
N PHE A 97 -2.15 18.23 3.20
CA PHE A 97 -0.98 17.43 2.84
C PHE A 97 0.19 18.31 2.35
N LYS A 98 -0.11 19.34 1.54
CA LYS A 98 0.90 20.32 1.09
C LYS A 98 1.50 21.06 2.28
N GLU A 99 0.68 21.58 3.18
CA GLU A 99 1.13 22.27 4.39
C GLU A 99 1.95 21.36 5.32
N ARG A 100 1.49 20.12 5.54
CA ARG A 100 2.24 19.10 6.31
C ARG A 100 3.61 18.83 5.68
N ASN A 101 3.67 18.75 4.35
CA ASN A 101 4.92 18.54 3.64
C ASN A 101 5.87 19.75 3.76
N ARG A 102 5.33 20.99 3.72
CA ARG A 102 6.09 22.21 3.98
C ARG A 102 6.66 22.24 5.39
N ALA A 103 5.82 22.02 6.41
CA ALA A 103 6.25 21.96 7.81
C ALA A 103 7.32 20.87 8.04
N ARG A 104 7.20 19.71 7.38
CA ARG A 104 8.24 18.67 7.41
C ARG A 104 9.57 19.17 6.86
N LYS A 105 9.57 19.81 5.68
CA LYS A 105 10.80 20.33 5.05
C LYS A 105 11.46 21.36 5.97
N LEU A 106 10.67 22.29 6.53
CA LEU A 106 11.15 23.29 7.48
C LEU A 106 11.76 22.65 8.73
N TRP A 107 11.08 21.68 9.35
CA TRP A 107 11.62 20.97 10.51
C TRP A 107 12.91 20.20 10.18
N GLN A 108 12.98 19.54 9.02
CA GLN A 108 14.19 18.82 8.61
C GLN A 108 15.40 19.73 8.42
N PHE A 109 15.16 20.92 7.85
CA PHE A 109 16.19 21.93 7.60
C PHE A 109 16.63 22.65 8.89
N THR A 110 15.68 23.20 9.63
CA THR A 110 15.95 24.06 10.79
C THR A 110 16.16 23.29 12.10
N ARG A 111 15.58 22.09 12.21
CA ARG A 111 15.45 21.33 13.47
C ARG A 111 14.77 22.10 14.62
N HIS A 112 14.05 23.17 14.32
CA HIS A 112 13.37 23.98 15.33
C HIS A 112 12.14 23.27 15.93
N PRO A 113 11.93 23.29 17.27
CA PRO A 113 10.79 22.63 17.92
C PRO A 113 9.42 23.13 17.45
N GLN A 114 9.27 24.43 17.16
CA GLN A 114 7.99 24.98 16.71
C GLN A 114 7.51 24.34 15.39
N HIS A 115 8.41 24.12 14.42
CA HIS A 115 8.07 23.44 13.18
C HIS A 115 7.72 21.95 13.39
N LYS A 116 8.30 21.32 14.43
CA LYS A 116 7.91 19.95 14.82
C LYS A 116 6.48 19.93 15.38
N THR A 117 6.14 20.89 16.24
CA THR A 117 4.79 21.05 16.78
C THR A 117 3.77 21.28 15.67
N GLU A 118 4.08 22.16 14.72
CA GLU A 118 3.23 22.42 13.56
C GLU A 118 3.04 21.17 12.68
N LEU A 119 4.13 20.45 12.39
CA LEU A 119 4.08 19.18 11.65
C LEU A 119 3.15 18.17 12.35
N ASN A 120 3.29 18.01 13.66
CA ASN A 120 2.45 17.09 14.45
C ASN A 120 0.98 17.53 14.45
N ARG A 121 0.71 18.84 14.59
CA ARG A 121 -0.64 19.42 14.51
C ARG A 121 -1.30 19.11 13.17
N LEU A 122 -0.60 19.35 12.06
CA LEU A 122 -1.09 19.07 10.70
C LEU A 122 -1.29 17.57 10.46
N GLN A 123 -0.38 16.73 10.97
CA GLN A 123 -0.52 15.28 10.90
C GLN A 123 -1.78 14.79 11.65
N ASN A 124 -2.05 15.33 12.84
CA ASN A 124 -3.25 14.99 13.60
C ASN A 124 -4.52 15.50 12.93
N ALA A 125 -4.49 16.69 12.32
CA ALA A 125 -5.60 17.22 11.52
C ALA A 125 -5.94 16.29 10.35
N ILE A 126 -4.93 15.84 9.60
CA ILE A 126 -5.09 14.87 8.51
C ILE A 126 -5.70 13.57 9.03
N LYS A 127 -5.14 12.99 10.12
CA LYS A 127 -5.64 11.74 10.71
C LYS A 127 -7.13 11.84 11.07
N ARG A 128 -7.54 12.93 11.72
CA ARG A 128 -8.95 13.15 12.09
C ARG A 128 -9.86 13.22 10.86
N LYS A 129 -9.48 14.01 9.85
CA LYS A 129 -10.31 14.15 8.64
C LYS A 129 -10.44 12.86 7.84
N VAL A 130 -9.34 12.12 7.70
CA VAL A 130 -9.36 10.80 7.07
C VAL A 130 -10.22 9.82 7.88
N GLY A 131 -10.16 9.89 9.22
CA GLY A 131 -11.01 9.09 10.11
C GLY A 131 -12.50 9.38 9.90
N LEU A 132 -12.92 10.65 9.95
CA LEU A 132 -14.30 11.06 9.73
C LEU A 132 -14.83 10.63 8.36
N TYR A 133 -14.00 10.71 7.32
CA TYR A 133 -14.38 10.25 6.00
C TYR A 133 -14.58 8.72 5.95
N ARG A 134 -13.64 7.95 6.51
CA ARG A 134 -13.77 6.49 6.57
C ARG A 134 -15.02 6.09 7.33
N GLN A 135 -15.33 6.80 8.40
CA GLN A 135 -16.56 6.61 9.15
C GLN A 135 -17.79 6.87 8.27
N LYS A 136 -17.84 8.00 7.56
CA LYS A 136 -18.96 8.31 6.65
C LYS A 136 -19.12 7.25 5.56
N VAL A 137 -18.04 6.85 4.89
CA VAL A 137 -18.08 5.78 3.87
C VAL A 137 -18.60 4.48 4.47
N TRP A 138 -18.22 4.18 5.70
CA TRP A 138 -18.68 2.99 6.40
C TRP A 138 -20.16 3.08 6.79
N GLU A 139 -20.61 4.23 7.26
CA GLU A 139 -22.03 4.51 7.54
C GLU A 139 -22.87 4.37 6.27
N ASP A 140 -22.45 5.02 5.18
CA ASP A 140 -23.11 4.93 3.87
C ASP A 140 -23.18 3.46 3.40
N HIS A 141 -22.07 2.72 3.52
CA HIS A 141 -22.02 1.30 3.19
C HIS A 141 -23.00 0.48 4.04
N LEU A 142 -23.01 0.67 5.36
CA LEU A 142 -23.95 -0.02 6.25
C LEU A 142 -25.41 0.28 5.91
N THR A 143 -25.72 1.52 5.53
CA THR A 143 -27.08 1.90 5.11
C THR A 143 -27.49 1.30 3.76
N SER A 144 -26.53 0.97 2.91
CA SER A 144 -26.77 0.33 1.62
C SER A 144 -26.93 -1.20 1.69
N LEU A 145 -26.70 -1.82 2.85
CA LEU A 145 -26.80 -3.27 2.99
C LEU A 145 -28.26 -3.73 2.95
N ASP A 146 -28.48 -4.80 2.21
CA ASP A 146 -29.79 -5.45 2.10
C ASP A 146 -29.71 -6.93 2.51
N ALA A 147 -30.84 -7.47 2.96
CA ALA A 147 -30.97 -8.87 3.36
C ALA A 147 -31.23 -9.78 2.15
N GLU A 148 -31.93 -9.28 1.13
CA GLU A 148 -32.35 -10.06 -0.04
C GLU A 148 -31.19 -10.33 -1.02
N ASP A 149 -30.28 -9.38 -1.18
CA ASP A 149 -29.11 -9.51 -2.06
C ASP A 149 -27.92 -10.27 -1.42
N GLY A 150 -28.05 -10.65 -0.13
CA GLY A 150 -27.02 -11.35 0.64
C GLY A 150 -25.82 -10.49 1.07
N SER A 151 -25.82 -9.19 0.76
CA SER A 151 -24.74 -8.25 1.10
C SER A 151 -24.58 -8.08 2.62
N LEU A 152 -25.70 -8.05 3.36
CA LEU A 152 -25.72 -8.00 4.81
C LEU A 152 -25.00 -9.23 5.42
N TRP A 153 -25.31 -10.41 4.91
CA TRP A 153 -24.70 -11.66 5.39
C TRP A 153 -23.21 -11.73 5.05
N GLY A 154 -22.82 -11.32 3.84
CA GLY A 154 -21.41 -11.23 3.43
C GLY A 154 -20.61 -10.31 4.36
N THR A 155 -21.17 -9.15 4.68
CA THR A 155 -20.57 -8.17 5.58
C THR A 155 -20.48 -8.70 7.02
N ALA A 156 -21.56 -9.27 7.55
CA ALA A 156 -21.58 -9.85 8.90
C ALA A 156 -20.57 -11.00 9.05
N LYS A 157 -20.42 -11.84 8.01
CA LYS A 157 -19.44 -12.93 7.98
C LYS A 157 -18.01 -12.40 8.01
N ALA A 158 -17.72 -11.28 7.34
CA ALA A 158 -16.40 -10.66 7.36
C ALA A 158 -15.98 -10.24 8.78
N PHE A 159 -16.92 -9.72 9.59
CA PHE A 159 -16.68 -9.36 10.99
C PHE A 159 -16.39 -10.57 11.89
N ARG A 160 -16.93 -11.74 11.54
CA ARG A 160 -16.71 -12.99 12.30
C ARG A 160 -15.38 -13.67 11.97
N LYS A 161 -14.61 -13.16 11.01
CA LYS A 161 -13.33 -13.75 10.62
C LYS A 161 -12.34 -13.62 11.78
N LYS A 162 -12.05 -14.74 12.43
CA LYS A 162 -11.03 -14.83 13.49
C LYS A 162 -9.66 -14.44 12.92
N ALA A 163 -8.87 -13.73 13.72
CA ALA A 163 -7.47 -13.50 13.39
C ALA A 163 -6.77 -14.84 13.17
N THR A 164 -5.99 -14.94 12.10
CA THR A 164 -5.18 -16.14 11.86
C THR A 164 -4.12 -16.20 12.96
N PRO A 165 -4.04 -17.30 13.73
CA PRO A 165 -3.02 -17.44 14.76
C PRO A 165 -1.64 -17.33 14.12
N ILE A 166 -0.70 -16.70 14.83
CA ILE A 166 0.70 -16.66 14.40
C ILE A 166 1.19 -18.11 14.31
N SER A 167 1.85 -18.46 13.20
CA SER A 167 2.42 -19.79 13.01
C SER A 167 3.37 -20.16 14.14
N ALA A 168 3.62 -21.45 14.32
CA ALA A 168 4.58 -21.94 15.29
C ALA A 168 5.96 -21.29 15.08
N LEU A 169 6.62 -20.89 16.17
CA LEU A 169 7.95 -20.30 16.11
C LEU A 169 8.98 -21.33 16.60
N ASN A 170 10.13 -21.40 15.93
CA ASN A 170 11.23 -22.22 16.42
C ASN A 170 12.08 -21.40 17.38
N GLY A 171 12.14 -21.85 18.63
CA GLY A 171 12.96 -21.25 19.68
C GLY A 171 14.07 -22.18 20.14
N PRO A 172 14.96 -21.67 21.02
CA PRO A 172 16.06 -22.46 21.59
C PRO A 172 15.57 -23.67 22.40
N ASN A 173 14.38 -23.58 23.00
CA ASN A 173 13.77 -24.64 23.80
C ASN A 173 12.78 -25.51 22.99
N GLY A 174 12.81 -25.44 21.66
CA GLY A 174 11.91 -26.15 20.75
C GLY A 174 10.82 -25.26 20.12
N THR A 175 9.81 -25.91 19.55
CA THR A 175 8.75 -25.23 18.80
C THR A 175 7.70 -24.60 19.74
N ALA A 176 7.57 -23.28 19.69
CA ALA A 176 6.60 -22.50 20.43
C ALA A 176 5.23 -22.47 19.73
N LEU A 177 4.23 -23.10 20.36
CA LEU A 177 2.86 -23.22 19.86
C LEU A 177 1.88 -22.24 20.53
N SER A 178 2.01 -22.05 21.85
CA SER A 178 1.19 -21.10 22.61
C SER A 178 1.67 -19.67 22.44
N ASP A 179 0.77 -18.70 22.66
CA ASP A 179 1.10 -17.29 22.54
C ASP A 179 2.14 -16.86 23.58
N THR A 180 2.10 -17.40 24.80
CA THR A 180 3.11 -17.17 25.83
C THR A 180 4.50 -17.64 25.40
N ASN A 181 4.58 -18.86 24.85
CA ASN A 181 5.86 -19.40 24.42
C ASN A 181 6.40 -18.60 23.22
N LYS A 182 5.52 -18.14 22.32
CA LYS A 182 5.91 -17.27 21.20
C LYS A 182 6.41 -15.92 21.69
N THR A 183 5.76 -15.31 22.69
CA THR A 183 6.24 -14.04 23.26
C THR A 183 7.61 -14.20 23.89
N ASP A 184 7.87 -15.31 24.58
CA ASP A 184 9.16 -15.58 25.19
C ASP A 184 10.26 -15.79 24.14
N VAL A 185 9.97 -16.55 23.09
CA VAL A 185 10.92 -16.75 21.97
C VAL A 185 11.27 -15.42 21.30
N ILE A 186 10.27 -14.56 21.05
CA ILE A 186 10.50 -13.23 20.47
C ILE A 186 11.30 -12.36 21.44
N GLY A 187 10.92 -12.34 22.73
CA GLY A 187 11.58 -11.58 23.78
C GLY A 187 13.05 -11.93 23.90
N ASN A 188 13.37 -13.22 24.02
CA ASN A 188 14.74 -13.73 24.10
C ASN A 188 15.55 -13.41 22.83
N SER A 189 14.94 -13.51 21.65
CA SER A 189 15.59 -13.17 20.38
C SER A 189 15.95 -11.68 20.33
N LEU A 190 15.01 -10.80 20.70
CA LEU A 190 15.25 -9.37 20.74
C LEU A 190 16.31 -9.01 21.79
N GLU A 191 16.20 -9.57 23.00
CA GLU A 191 17.18 -9.36 24.07
C GLU A 191 18.59 -9.70 23.57
N SER A 192 18.76 -10.85 22.91
CA SER A 192 20.05 -11.26 22.33
C SER A 192 20.57 -10.28 21.26
N GLN A 193 19.69 -9.72 20.43
CA GLN A 193 20.08 -8.79 19.36
C GLN A 193 20.49 -7.41 19.91
N PHE A 194 19.93 -6.99 21.04
CA PHE A 194 20.19 -5.69 21.66
C PHE A 194 21.26 -5.72 22.75
N LYS A 195 22.06 -6.79 22.85
CA LYS A 195 23.24 -6.81 23.72
C LYS A 195 24.35 -5.92 23.14
N LEU A 196 25.03 -5.18 24.01
CA LEU A 196 26.21 -4.39 23.64
C LEU A 196 27.28 -5.32 23.06
N ASN A 197 27.67 -5.10 21.80
CA ASN A 197 28.84 -5.75 21.24
C ASN A 197 30.08 -5.27 22.01
N ASP A 198 30.82 -6.19 22.63
CA ASP A 198 32.05 -5.86 23.31
C ASP A 198 33.17 -5.61 22.27
N ILE A 199 33.23 -4.37 21.75
CA ILE A 199 34.15 -3.93 20.69
C ILE A 199 35.62 -4.14 21.11
N GLN A 200 35.92 -4.33 22.40
CA GLN A 200 37.27 -4.57 22.91
C GLN A 200 37.82 -5.96 22.56
N THR A 201 36.98 -6.98 22.45
CA THR A 201 37.42 -8.36 22.15
C THR A 201 37.88 -8.53 20.69
N GLN A 202 37.30 -7.78 19.76
CA GLN A 202 37.67 -7.80 18.33
C GLN A 202 39.06 -7.18 18.07
N ARG A 203 39.52 -6.25 18.93
CA ARG A 203 40.84 -5.60 18.79
C ARG A 203 42.01 -6.44 19.32
N ARG A 204 41.76 -7.34 20.29
CA ARG A 204 42.80 -8.22 20.84
C ARG A 204 43.21 -9.35 19.90
N ASN A 205 42.31 -9.79 19.01
CA ASN A 205 42.60 -10.87 18.06
C ASN A 205 43.43 -10.43 16.84
N HIS A 206 43.52 -9.13 16.55
CA HIS A 206 44.38 -8.59 15.48
C HIS A 206 45.84 -8.36 15.91
N HIS A 207 46.16 -8.47 17.20
CA HIS A 207 47.53 -8.30 17.71
C HIS A 207 48.30 -9.62 17.86
N LYS A 208 47.77 -10.75 17.36
CA LYS A 208 48.44 -12.07 17.40
C LYS A 208 49.03 -12.52 16.06
N TYR A 209 48.99 -11.67 15.03
CA TYR A 209 49.52 -11.98 13.69
C TYR A 209 50.35 -10.83 13.10
N CYS A 210 51.14 -10.16 13.94
CA CYS A 210 52.27 -9.32 13.50
C CYS A 210 53.49 -9.73 14.31
#